data_AF-A0A944X564-F1
#
_entry.id   AF-A0A944X564-F1
#
_cell.length_a   1.000
_cell.length_b   1.000
_cell.length_c   1.000
_cell.angle_alpha   90.00
_cell.angle_beta   90.00
_cell.angle_gamma   90.00
#
_symmetry.space_group_name_H-M   'P 1'
#
loop_
_entity.id
_entity.type
_entity.pdbx_description
1 polymer ?
#
loop_
_entity_poly.entity_id
_entity_poly.type
_entity_poly.pdbx_seq_one_letter_code
_entity_poly.pdbx_strand_id
1 'polypeptide(L)'
;MKWLIIFGFMFSVQFFLFGMQRAALLISRDAGYKWEHSGKLILPSWFSICWPCIIGKWVLLLAMSIIWSWKIALGLVISNYILAAVIPIPYDLYKRIFLKRINQLKLQDPVIGMQLTEMMKKAPLKFKK
;
A
#
# COMPACT_ATOMS: atom_id res chain seq x y z
N MET A 1 15.14 6.87 -21.90
CA MET A 1 13.91 6.03 -21.80
C MET A 1 13.96 4.97 -20.70
N LYS A 2 14.99 4.09 -20.63
CA LYS A 2 15.04 2.98 -19.63
C LYS A 2 14.83 3.44 -18.18
N TRP A 3 15.45 4.54 -17.75
CA TRP A 3 15.28 5.11 -16.40
C TRP A 3 13.83 5.47 -16.05
N LEU A 4 13.07 6.02 -17.01
CA LEU A 4 11.65 6.36 -16.80
C LEU A 4 10.77 5.12 -16.68
N ILE A 5 11.09 4.06 -17.43
CA ILE A 5 10.37 2.78 -17.34
C ILE A 5 10.60 2.14 -15.96
N ILE A 6 11.85 2.11 -15.50
CA ILE A 6 12.20 1.59 -14.17
C ILE A 6 11.50 2.43 -13.09
N PHE A 7 11.54 3.75 -13.20
CA PHE A 7 10.84 4.65 -12.28
C PHE A 7 9.33 4.39 -12.28
N GLY A 8 8.71 4.27 -13.46
CA GLY A 8 7.27 4.00 -13.59
C GLY A 8 6.85 2.67 -12.98
N PHE A 9 7.67 1.63 -13.13
CA PHE A 9 7.44 0.33 -12.49
C PHE A 9 7.55 0.43 -10.97
N MET A 10 8.63 1.04 -10.45
CA MET A 10 8.81 1.25 -9.02
C MET A 10 7.71 2.12 -8.40
N PHE A 11 7.30 3.16 -9.12
CA PHE A 11 6.17 4.01 -8.77
C PHE A 11 4.88 3.19 -8.65
N SER A 12 4.56 2.36 -9.65
CA SER A 12 3.34 1.56 -9.66
C SER A 12 3.30 0.57 -8.50
N VAL A 13 4.42 -0.11 -8.21
CA VAL A 13 4.52 -1.03 -7.08
C VAL A 13 4.37 -0.29 -5.75
N GLN A 14 5.07 0.83 -5.56
CA GLN A 14 4.97 1.63 -4.34
C GLN A 14 3.56 2.20 -4.17
N PHE A 15 2.95 2.71 -5.24
CA PHE A 15 1.61 3.25 -5.23
C PHE A 15 0.60 2.17 -4.81
N PHE A 16 0.72 0.96 -5.36
CA PHE A 16 -0.12 -0.17 -5.00
C PHE A 16 0.03 -0.55 -3.52
N LEU A 17 1.27 -0.62 -3.02
CA LEU A 17 1.57 -0.90 -1.60
C LEU A 17 1.02 0.19 -0.68
N PHE A 18 1.22 1.45 -1.04
CA PHE A 18 0.70 2.58 -0.26
C PHE A 18 -0.83 2.58 -0.20
N GLY A 19 -1.50 2.30 -1.32
CA GLY A 19 -2.95 2.12 -1.37
C GLY A 19 -3.43 0.99 -0.46
N MET A 20 -2.71 -0.13 -0.44
CA MET A 20 -3.00 -1.26 0.45
C MET A 20 -2.86 -0.87 1.93
N GLN A 21 -1.80 -0.14 2.30
CA GLN A 21 -1.61 0.33 3.66
C GLN A 21 -2.72 1.28 4.10
N ARG A 22 -3.11 2.24 3.23
CA ARG A 22 -4.22 3.14 3.50
C ARG A 22 -5.54 2.39 3.65
N ALA A 23 -5.81 1.41 2.80
CA ALA A 23 -7.00 0.58 2.90
C ALA A 23 -7.04 -0.19 4.24
N ALA A 24 -5.93 -0.83 4.62
CA ALA A 24 -5.83 -1.52 5.90
C ALA A 24 -6.04 -0.57 7.10
N LEU A 25 -5.48 0.64 7.02
CA LEU A 25 -5.61 1.64 8.08
C LEU A 25 -7.05 2.15 8.22
N LEU A 26 -7.73 2.38 7.09
CA LEU A 26 -9.14 2.74 7.06
C LEU A 26 -10.01 1.63 7.65
N ILE A 27 -9.78 0.36 7.27
CA ILE A 27 -10.49 -0.80 7.84
C ILE A 27 -10.32 -0.86 9.35
N SER A 28 -9.08 -0.76 9.83
CA SER A 28 -8.76 -0.81 11.27
C SER A 28 -9.46 0.32 12.03
N ARG A 29 -9.42 1.54 11.48
CA ARG A 29 -10.03 2.72 12.09
C ARG A 29 -11.55 2.61 12.14
N ASP A 30 -12.19 2.23 11.03
CA ASP A 30 -13.65 2.16 10.94
C ASP A 30 -14.21 1.01 11.80
N ALA A 31 -13.44 -0.06 12.00
CA ALA A 31 -13.80 -1.16 12.88
C ALA A 31 -13.45 -0.92 14.36
N GLY A 32 -12.80 0.19 14.70
CA GLY A 32 -12.43 0.56 16.07
C GLY A 32 -11.20 -0.17 16.64
N TYR A 33 -10.39 -0.81 15.81
CA TYR A 33 -9.19 -1.53 16.24
C TYR A 33 -7.93 -0.67 16.14
N LYS A 34 -7.00 -0.85 17.08
CA LYS A 34 -5.68 -0.19 17.05
C LYS A 34 -4.84 -0.74 15.89
N TRP A 35 -4.19 0.18 15.18
CA TRP A 35 -3.35 -0.13 14.02
C TRP A 35 -2.24 -1.14 14.32
N GLU A 36 -1.53 -0.96 15.45
CA GLU A 36 -0.36 -1.78 15.80
C GLU A 36 -0.71 -3.26 16.04
N HIS A 37 -1.91 -3.55 16.53
CA HIS A 37 -2.31 -4.91 16.86
C HIS A 37 -3.05 -5.59 15.70
N SER A 38 -4.10 -4.98 15.14
CA SER A 38 -4.97 -5.67 14.17
C SER A 38 -4.79 -5.16 12.74
N GLY A 39 -4.58 -3.84 12.60
CA GLY A 39 -4.41 -3.20 11.28
C GLY A 39 -3.15 -3.62 10.54
N LYS A 40 -2.04 -3.84 11.25
CA LYS A 40 -0.79 -4.32 10.64
C LYS A 40 -0.83 -5.81 10.27
N LEU A 41 -1.57 -6.63 11.03
CA LEU A 41 -1.67 -8.08 10.80
C LEU A 41 -2.45 -8.44 9.52
N ILE A 42 -3.38 -7.59 9.11
CA ILE A 42 -4.13 -7.80 7.85
C ILE A 42 -3.25 -7.62 6.60
N LEU A 43 -2.14 -6.90 6.74
CA LEU A 43 -1.18 -6.73 5.66
C LEU A 43 -0.47 -8.06 5.37
N PRO A 44 -0.21 -8.35 4.08
CA PRO A 44 0.52 -9.55 3.71
C PRO A 44 1.97 -9.49 4.19
N SER A 45 2.58 -10.65 4.44
CA SER A 45 3.98 -10.76 4.88
C SER A 45 4.98 -10.15 3.90
N TRP A 46 4.67 -10.17 2.60
CA TRP A 46 5.48 -9.55 1.55
C TRP A 46 5.39 -8.02 1.52
N PHE A 47 4.55 -7.39 2.34
CA PHE A 47 4.44 -5.93 2.43
C PHE A 47 5.77 -5.25 2.81
N SER A 48 6.67 -5.97 3.51
CA SER A 48 8.02 -5.47 3.83
C SER A 48 8.84 -5.09 2.59
N ILE A 49 8.50 -5.59 1.40
CA ILE A 49 9.08 -5.19 0.11
C ILE A 49 8.85 -3.68 -0.19
N CYS A 50 7.91 -3.04 0.50
CA CYS A 50 7.70 -1.59 0.39
C CYS A 50 8.97 -0.79 0.74
N TRP A 51 9.74 -1.21 1.75
CA TRP A 51 10.96 -0.52 2.17
C TRP A 51 12.04 -0.45 1.07
N PRO A 52 12.47 -1.58 0.46
CA PRO A 52 13.42 -1.51 -0.63
C PRO A 52 12.87 -0.77 -1.85
N CYS A 53 11.56 -0.84 -2.14
CA CYS A 53 10.96 -0.02 -3.20
C CYS A 53 11.04 1.48 -2.91
N ILE A 54 10.78 1.91 -1.67
CA ILE A 54 10.91 3.31 -1.24
C ILE A 54 12.36 3.76 -1.38
N ILE A 55 13.31 3.02 -0.80
CA ILE A 55 14.73 3.35 -0.82
C ILE A 55 15.22 3.42 -2.26
N GLY A 56 14.94 2.40 -3.07
CA GLY A 56 15.37 2.36 -4.45
C GLY A 56 14.77 3.47 -5.30
N LYS A 57 13.53 3.91 -5.05
CA LYS A 57 12.94 5.07 -5.75
C LYS A 57 13.70 6.36 -5.44
N TRP A 58 14.05 6.59 -4.18
CA TRP A 58 14.81 7.79 -3.79
C TRP A 58 16.22 7.77 -4.35
N VAL A 59 16.90 6.62 -4.30
CA VAL A 59 18.22 6.44 -4.93
C VAL A 59 18.14 6.68 -6.44
N LEU A 60 17.10 6.17 -7.11
CA LEU A 60 16.88 6.38 -8.55
C LEU A 60 16.65 7.85 -8.88
N LEU A 61 15.81 8.55 -8.10
CA LEU A 61 15.57 9.98 -8.25
C LEU A 61 16.83 10.82 -8.04
N LEU A 62 17.64 10.46 -7.04
CA LEU A 62 18.92 11.12 -6.77
C LEU A 62 19.91 10.89 -7.91
N ALA A 63 20.02 9.66 -8.42
CA ALA A 63 20.84 9.36 -9.60
C ALA A 63 20.37 10.12 -10.84
N MET A 64 19.06 10.20 -11.08
CA MET A 64 18.49 10.98 -12.19
C MET A 64 18.73 12.50 -12.04
N SER A 65 18.72 13.01 -10.80
CA SER A 65 19.03 14.41 -10.51
C SER A 65 20.46 14.78 -10.85
N ILE A 66 21.41 13.86 -10.60
CA ILE A 66 22.84 14.07 -10.87
C ILE A 66 23.16 13.88 -12.37
N ILE A 67 22.65 12.81 -12.98
CA ILE A 67 23.03 12.40 -14.34
C ILE A 67 22.26 13.17 -15.42
N TRP A 68 20.99 13.50 -15.17
CA TRP A 68 20.11 14.02 -16.22
C TRP A 68 19.72 15.48 -16.01
N SER A 69 18.89 15.76 -15.01
CA SER A 69 18.52 17.13 -14.64
C SER A 69 17.73 17.11 -13.36
N TRP A 70 18.12 17.94 -12.39
CA TRP A 70 17.39 18.13 -11.15
C TRP A 70 15.93 18.57 -11.38
N LYS A 71 15.64 19.30 -12.46
CA LYS A 71 14.27 19.74 -12.82
C LYS A 71 13.36 18.56 -13.14
N ILE A 72 13.87 17.55 -13.83
CA ILE A 72 13.11 16.34 -14.19
C ILE A 72 12.83 15.51 -12.93
N ALA A 73 13.84 15.34 -12.07
CA ALA A 73 13.66 14.63 -10.80
C ALA A 73 12.61 15.32 -9.91
N LEU A 74 12.65 16.64 -9.81
CA LEU A 74 11.66 17.42 -9.06
C LEU A 74 10.25 17.28 -9.67
N GLY A 75 10.12 17.38 -11.00
CA GLY A 75 8.85 17.19 -11.69
C GLY A 75 8.25 15.80 -11.44
N LEU A 76 9.07 14.75 -11.45
CA LEU A 76 8.63 13.39 -11.14
C LEU A 76 8.16 13.24 -9.68
N VAL A 77 8.85 13.86 -8.72
CA VAL A 77 8.46 13.85 -7.30
C VAL A 77 7.09 14.50 -7.11
N ILE A 78 6.89 15.68 -7.68
CA ILE A 78 5.62 16.43 -7.59
C ILE A 78 4.49 15.65 -8.28
N SER A 79 4.74 15.15 -9.49
CA SER A 79 3.75 14.36 -10.24
C SER A 79 3.34 13.10 -9.46
N ASN A 80 4.32 12.40 -8.87
CA ASN A 80 4.08 11.24 -8.02
C ASN A 80 3.20 11.58 -6.81
N TYR A 81 3.41 12.73 -6.17
CA TYR A 81 2.58 13.18 -5.05
C TYR A 81 1.13 13.48 -5.48
N ILE A 82 0.95 14.19 -6.59
CA ILE A 82 -0.37 14.52 -7.14
C ILE A 82 -1.13 13.24 -7.51
N LEU A 83 -0.47 12.31 -8.23
CA LEU A 83 -1.06 11.02 -8.60
C LEU A 83 -1.47 10.21 -7.35
N ALA A 84 -0.64 10.19 -6.31
CA ALA A 84 -0.93 9.54 -5.03
C ALA A 84 -2.14 10.15 -4.29
N ALA A 85 -2.38 11.45 -4.46
CA ALA A 85 -3.48 12.15 -3.84
C ALA A 85 -4.81 11.98 -4.61
N VAL A 86 -4.76 12.00 -5.95
CA VAL A 86 -5.94 12.04 -6.82
C VAL A 86 -6.49 10.65 -7.14
N ILE A 87 -5.64 9.64 -7.30
CA ILE A 87 -6.09 8.33 -7.75
C ILE A 87 -6.84 7.61 -6.61
N PRO A 88 -8.07 7.13 -6.85
CA PRO A 88 -8.84 6.42 -5.85
C PRO A 88 -8.21 5.07 -5.50
N ILE A 89 -8.35 4.67 -4.24
CA ILE A 89 -7.80 3.42 -3.71
C ILE A 89 -8.70 2.26 -4.19
N PRO A 90 -8.18 1.27 -4.96
CA PRO A 90 -8.99 0.15 -5.46
C PRO A 90 -9.25 -0.90 -4.36
N TYR A 91 -10.19 -0.59 -3.46
CA TYR A 91 -10.49 -1.38 -2.27
C TYR A 91 -10.83 -2.84 -2.57
N ASP A 92 -11.58 -3.12 -3.64
CA ASP A 92 -11.99 -4.48 -4.01
C ASP A 92 -10.80 -5.41 -4.33
N LEU A 93 -9.74 -4.86 -4.94
CA LEU A 93 -8.51 -5.60 -5.21
C LEU A 93 -7.83 -5.98 -3.89
N TYR A 94 -7.73 -5.03 -2.96
CA TYR A 94 -7.08 -5.25 -1.67
C TYR A 94 -7.88 -6.18 -0.76
N LYS A 95 -9.21 -6.11 -0.79
CA LYS A 95 -10.10 -6.99 -0.01
C LYS A 95 -9.82 -8.47 -0.27
N ARG A 96 -9.58 -8.86 -1.53
CA ARG A 96 -9.22 -10.25 -1.86
C ARG A 96 -7.90 -10.67 -1.23
N ILE A 97 -6.91 -9.77 -1.22
CA ILE A 97 -5.59 -10.01 -0.63
C ILE A 97 -5.71 -10.14 0.90
N PHE A 98 -6.48 -9.25 1.53
CA PHE A 98 -6.75 -9.28 2.96
C PHE A 98 -7.51 -10.54 3.38
N LEU A 99 -8.57 -10.93 2.66
CA LEU A 99 -9.29 -12.19 2.89
C LEU A 99 -8.36 -13.40 2.84
N LYS A 100 -7.46 -13.46 1.84
CA LYS A 100 -6.49 -14.55 1.72
C LYS A 100 -5.54 -14.56 2.92
N ARG A 101 -5.07 -13.40 3.36
CA ARG A 101 -4.19 -13.28 4.54
C ARG A 101 -4.91 -13.68 5.83
N ILE A 102 -6.17 -13.27 6.01
CA ILE A 102 -6.98 -13.63 7.17
C ILE A 102 -7.22 -15.13 7.23
N ASN A 103 -7.52 -15.78 6.09
CA ASN A 103 -7.68 -17.23 6.04
C ASN A 103 -6.38 -17.97 6.41
N GLN A 104 -5.23 -17.46 5.97
CA GLN A 104 -3.93 -18.01 6.39
C GLN A 104 -3.70 -17.85 7.89
N LEU A 105 -4.01 -16.67 8.45
CA LEU A 105 -3.87 -16.43 9.89
C LEU A 105 -4.87 -17.25 10.70
N LYS A 106 -6.08 -17.49 10.21
CA LYS A 106 -7.08 -18.34 10.87
C LYS A 106 -6.62 -19.79 11.02
N LEU A 107 -5.81 -20.29 10.09
CA LEU A 107 -5.22 -21.63 10.17
C LEU A 107 -4.09 -21.71 11.21
N GLN A 108 -3.42 -20.59 11.49
CA GLN A 108 -2.33 -20.51 12.48
C GLN A 108 -2.86 -20.18 13.89
N ASP A 109 -3.76 -19.20 13.97
CA ASP A 109 -4.42 -18.73 15.17
C ASP A 109 -5.90 -18.43 14.86
N PRO A 110 -6.83 -19.31 15.26
CA PRO A 110 -8.25 -19.13 14.97
C PRO A 110 -8.86 -17.91 15.68
N VAL A 111 -8.29 -17.46 16.81
CA VAL A 111 -8.78 -16.30 17.57
C VAL A 111 -8.46 -15.02 16.80
N ILE A 112 -7.21 -14.86 16.35
CA ILE A 112 -6.78 -13.71 15.54
C ILE A 112 -7.54 -13.70 14.20
N GLY A 113 -7.69 -14.87 13.56
CA GLY A 113 -8.43 -15.00 12.31
C GLY A 113 -9.90 -14.56 12.43
N MET A 114 -10.57 -14.91 13.54
CA MET A 114 -11.93 -14.47 13.81
C MET A 114 -12.02 -12.96 14.05
N GLN A 115 -11.12 -12.39 14.86
CA GLN A 115 -11.06 -10.93 15.10
C GLN A 115 -10.87 -10.14 13.80
N LEU A 116 -9.94 -10.55 12.93
CA LEU A 116 -9.69 -9.87 11.66
C LEU A 116 -10.85 -10.04 10.65
N THR A 117 -11.54 -11.18 10.70
CA THR A 117 -12.76 -11.39 9.89
C THR A 117 -13.87 -10.46 10.34
N GLU A 118 -14.06 -10.30 11.66
CA GLU A 118 -15.03 -9.39 12.23
C GLU A 118 -14.69 -7.92 11.90
N MET A 119 -13.42 -7.55 11.99
CA MET A 119 -12.89 -6.24 11.59
C MET A 119 -13.27 -5.92 10.14
N MET A 120 -13.09 -6.86 9.20
CA MET A 120 -13.47 -6.65 7.80
C MET A 120 -14.99 -6.62 7.56
N LYS A 121 -15.79 -7.29 8.38
CA LYS A 121 -17.26 -7.25 8.29
C LYS A 121 -17.81 -5.93 8.83
N LYS A 122 -17.21 -5.41 9.91
CA LYS A 122 -17.58 -4.14 10.55
C LYS A 122 -17.13 -2.93 9.73
N ALA A 123 -16.02 -3.02 9.00
CA ALA A 123 -15.61 -1.99 8.07
C ALA A 123 -16.73 -1.78 7.04
N PRO A 124 -17.41 -0.62 7.04
CA PRO A 124 -18.49 -0.39 6.12
C PRO A 124 -17.94 -0.47 4.71
N LEU A 125 -18.55 -1.29 3.86
CA LEU A 125 -18.32 -1.32 2.40
C LEU A 125 -18.82 -0.02 1.73
N LYS A 126 -18.75 1.13 2.42
CA LYS A 126 -19.22 2.46 2.05
C LYS A 126 -18.37 3.12 0.96
N PHE A 127 -17.66 2.34 0.16
CA PHE A 127 -16.95 2.82 -1.03
C PHE A 127 -17.66 2.39 -2.32
N LYS A 128 -18.95 2.05 -2.22
CA LYS A 128 -19.82 1.87 -3.39
C LYS A 128 -20.35 3.25 -3.81
N LYS A 129 -19.56 3.88 -4.68
CA LYS A 129 -19.80 5.14 -5.42
C LYS A 129 -19.85 6.43 -4.60
#